data_AF-A0A2E3BYJ9-F1
#
_entry.id   AF-A0A2E3BYJ9-F1
#
_cell.length_a   1.000
_cell.length_b   1.000
_cell.length_c   1.000
_cell.angle_alpha   90.00
_cell.angle_beta   90.00
_cell.angle_gamma   90.00
#
_symmetry.space_group_name_H-M   'P 1'
#
loop_
_entity.id
_entity.type
_entity.pdbx_description
1 polymer ?
#
loop_
_entity_poly.entity_id
_entity_poly.type
_entity_poly.pdbx_seq_one_letter_code
_entity_poly.pdbx_strand_id
1 'polypeptide(L)'
;MFTKTYTYQDVALVPQYNNIDSRLKPNLKTWLTRKTEVNCPFIPANMDTVINSSMARIIINNGSYPIFHRFTTFEKQMEWVKEFKNSCYVSVGFKDFEKGIELVDNGARGVCIDVAHGHCETMQHLIKEFRKARPDMEIIAGNVCTQMGYQDLVNAGADAVKVGVGGGCFAKNTRVTMRNSFKNINEIEIGDEVRTKNQQYAKVLNKQCMGSQRVVKLVFKNGCVYDKVICTGNHRFYIYNFAHGFYDFVPLSEIDFKKCKLVGDDSTLYEFVKTEYYGRVNVYDIEVDDPSHSFIANNCVVHNSACTTRIVTGFGIPQFSAVYDVAQIAKKLRVPIIADGGIVETRDAVLALAAGACTVMMGGIFSKTFESASDKTLLINQNDNCETLEIKGDVSSKLEQLDALGYKVKVLSKYRGQASKDFQNDFYGTVKKGTVPEGISFTNEINKRVQDVLNQFSGGVKSGLTYGGAMNILELQRKAEFVEVMGNYMYESKPRPT
;
A
#
# COMPACT_ATOMS: atom_id res chain seq x y z
N MET A 1 -5.88 -23.87 17.39
CA MET A 1 -5.39 -22.77 18.23
C MET A 1 -5.40 -21.51 17.37
N PHE A 2 -6.00 -20.41 17.80
CA PHE A 2 -5.94 -19.13 17.07
C PHE A 2 -4.66 -18.38 17.46
N THR A 3 -3.81 -18.06 16.49
CA THR A 3 -2.59 -17.27 16.73
C THR A 3 -2.94 -15.78 16.67
N LYS A 4 -2.51 -15.01 17.67
CA LYS A 4 -2.69 -13.56 17.71
C LYS A 4 -1.65 -12.91 16.80
N THR A 5 -2.08 -12.02 15.90
CA THR A 5 -1.24 -11.35 14.90
C THR A 5 -1.48 -9.84 14.92
N TYR A 6 -0.50 -9.07 14.45
CA TYR A 6 -0.42 -7.62 14.64
C TYR A 6 -0.13 -6.88 13.33
N THR A 7 -0.77 -5.71 13.15
CA THR A 7 -0.33 -4.71 12.16
C THR A 7 0.56 -3.65 12.83
N TYR A 8 1.13 -2.71 12.07
CA TYR A 8 1.98 -1.64 12.61
C TYR A 8 1.27 -0.77 13.66
N GLN A 9 -0.06 -0.63 13.58
CA GLN A 9 -0.85 0.12 14.55
C GLN A 9 -1.04 -0.61 15.90
N ASP A 10 -0.80 -1.92 15.96
CA ASP A 10 -0.98 -2.71 17.18
C ASP A 10 0.29 -2.78 18.04
N VAL A 11 1.41 -2.22 17.58
CA VAL A 11 2.72 -2.35 18.25
C VAL A 11 3.44 -1.01 18.40
N ALA A 12 4.18 -0.85 19.48
CA ALA A 12 5.11 0.24 19.69
C ALA A 12 6.51 -0.28 20.04
N LEU A 13 7.53 0.54 19.78
CA LEU A 13 8.91 0.27 20.19
C LEU A 13 9.16 0.85 21.58
N VAL A 14 9.81 0.06 22.44
CA VAL A 14 10.29 0.52 23.74
C VAL A 14 11.60 1.30 23.51
N PRO A 15 11.71 2.56 23.96
CA PRO A 15 12.96 3.30 23.90
C PRO A 15 14.08 2.57 24.66
N GLN A 16 15.28 2.56 24.08
CA GLN A 16 16.46 1.92 24.66
C GLN A 16 17.47 2.98 25.11
N TYR A 17 18.37 2.60 26.03
CA TYR A 17 19.49 3.46 26.40
C TYR A 17 20.30 3.83 25.15
N ASN A 18 20.60 5.12 24.98
CA ASN A 18 21.41 5.60 23.87
C ASN A 18 22.43 6.65 24.34
N ASN A 19 23.59 6.65 23.68
CA ASN A 19 24.67 7.62 23.84
C ASN A 19 24.96 8.34 22.51
N ILE A 20 23.95 8.44 21.63
CA ILE A 20 24.06 9.03 20.30
C ILE A 20 23.73 10.52 20.43
N ASP A 21 24.75 11.35 20.27
CA ASP A 21 24.70 12.82 20.41
C ASP A 21 23.96 13.55 19.27
N SER A 22 23.70 12.89 18.13
CA SER A 22 22.96 13.48 17.02
C SER A 22 22.18 12.46 16.20
N ARG A 23 20.93 12.80 15.90
CA ARG A 23 20.03 12.03 15.03
C ARG A 23 20.48 11.97 13.56
N LEU A 24 21.54 12.70 13.19
CA LEU A 24 22.09 12.63 11.83
C LEU A 24 23.10 11.49 11.66
N LYS A 25 23.71 11.02 12.76
CA LYS A 25 24.77 10.02 12.77
C LYS A 25 24.35 8.60 12.38
N PRO A 26 23.15 8.09 12.74
CA PRO A 26 22.78 6.73 12.38
C PRO A 26 22.84 6.48 10.87
N ASN A 27 23.41 5.33 10.50
CA ASN A 27 23.58 4.88 9.12
C ASN A 27 22.38 4.05 8.67
N LEU A 28 21.82 4.39 7.51
CA LEU A 28 20.67 3.70 6.91
C LEU A 28 21.07 2.58 5.95
N LYS A 29 22.38 2.36 5.75
CA LYS A 29 22.89 1.31 4.87
C LYS A 29 22.39 -0.07 5.29
N THR A 30 21.92 -0.84 4.32
CA THR A 30 21.28 -2.15 4.47
C THR A 30 21.39 -2.94 3.17
N TRP A 31 20.72 -4.09 3.09
CA TRP A 31 20.75 -5.00 1.95
C TRP A 31 19.42 -5.01 1.21
N LEU A 32 19.45 -4.81 -0.11
CA LEU A 32 18.29 -5.06 -0.97
C LEU A 32 18.18 -6.55 -1.29
N THR A 33 19.31 -7.17 -1.62
CA THR A 33 19.45 -8.61 -1.86
C THR A 33 20.70 -9.09 -1.12
N ARG A 34 20.97 -10.39 -1.09
CA ARG A 34 22.23 -10.91 -0.52
C ARG A 34 23.51 -10.44 -1.25
N LYS A 35 23.38 -9.85 -2.44
CA LYS A 35 24.50 -9.36 -3.27
C LYS A 35 24.55 -7.84 -3.41
N THR A 36 23.45 -7.14 -3.11
CA THR A 36 23.33 -5.69 -3.31
C THR A 36 23.02 -4.96 -2.01
N GLU A 37 23.91 -4.06 -1.62
CA GLU A 37 23.68 -3.08 -0.55
C GLU A 37 23.00 -1.82 -1.09
N VAL A 38 22.23 -1.15 -0.23
CA VAL A 38 21.62 0.15 -0.48
C VAL A 38 21.92 1.09 0.67
N ASN A 39 22.12 2.37 0.36
CA ASN A 39 22.30 3.44 1.35
C ASN A 39 20.96 3.98 1.88
N CYS A 40 19.88 3.71 1.14
CA CYS A 40 18.52 4.14 1.45
C CYS A 40 17.58 2.92 1.43
N PRO A 41 16.88 2.60 2.53
CA PRO A 41 16.08 1.38 2.65
C PRO A 41 14.69 1.48 1.98
N PHE A 42 14.44 2.51 1.18
CA PHE A 42 13.13 2.78 0.58
C PHE A 42 13.14 2.42 -0.91
N ILE A 43 12.11 1.69 -1.32
CA ILE A 43 11.94 1.23 -2.70
C ILE A 43 10.52 1.59 -3.14
N PRO A 44 10.32 2.23 -4.31
CA PRO A 44 8.99 2.40 -4.86
C PRO A 44 8.38 1.04 -5.21
N ALA A 45 7.08 0.89 -5.01
CA ALA A 45 6.38 -0.25 -5.54
C ALA A 45 6.55 -0.30 -7.07
N ASN A 46 6.82 -1.49 -7.58
CA ASN A 46 7.06 -1.82 -8.98
C ASN A 46 5.76 -1.77 -9.81
N MET A 47 5.00 -0.68 -9.70
CA MET A 47 3.66 -0.47 -10.25
C MET A 47 3.66 0.61 -11.33
N ASP A 48 2.79 0.46 -12.32
CA ASP A 48 2.64 1.35 -13.48
C ASP A 48 2.21 2.78 -13.16
N THR A 49 1.58 2.99 -12.00
CA THR A 49 1.21 4.31 -11.48
C THR A 49 2.24 4.89 -10.51
N VAL A 50 3.31 4.15 -10.22
CA VAL A 50 4.32 4.55 -9.23
C VAL A 50 5.65 4.84 -9.92
N ILE A 51 6.28 3.84 -10.55
CA ILE A 51 7.67 3.94 -11.00
C ILE A 51 7.80 4.23 -12.49
N ASN A 52 8.59 5.25 -12.84
CA ASN A 52 9.03 5.58 -14.20
C ASN A 52 10.52 5.98 -14.17
N SER A 53 11.07 6.40 -15.31
CA SER A 53 12.47 6.85 -15.40
C SER A 53 12.80 8.05 -14.50
N SER A 54 11.88 9.00 -14.34
CA SER A 54 12.13 10.19 -13.50
C SER A 54 12.32 9.81 -12.03
N MET A 55 11.35 9.07 -11.47
CA MET A 55 11.45 8.56 -10.11
C MET A 55 12.66 7.62 -9.94
N ALA A 56 12.95 6.76 -10.92
CA ALA A 56 14.10 5.86 -10.87
C ALA A 56 15.43 6.60 -10.72
N ARG A 57 15.63 7.72 -11.43
CA ARG A 57 16.84 8.57 -11.28
C ARG A 57 17.01 9.06 -9.85
N ILE A 58 15.93 9.54 -9.23
CA ILE A 58 15.96 10.05 -7.86
C ILE A 58 16.28 8.92 -6.87
N ILE A 59 15.69 7.74 -7.04
CA ILE A 59 15.96 6.56 -6.20
C ILE A 59 17.43 6.13 -6.28
N ILE A 60 18.00 6.09 -7.48
CA ILE A 60 19.42 5.76 -7.69
C ILE A 60 20.33 6.81 -7.07
N ASN A 61 20.02 8.10 -7.27
CA ASN A 61 20.80 9.20 -6.69
C ASN A 61 20.81 9.18 -5.15
N ASN A 62 19.77 8.62 -4.52
CA ASN A 62 19.70 8.43 -3.08
C ASN A 62 20.27 7.07 -2.62
N GLY A 63 20.91 6.32 -3.52
CA GLY A 63 21.62 5.07 -3.20
C GLY A 63 20.71 3.86 -2.97
N SER A 64 19.55 3.82 -3.61
CA SER A 64 18.67 2.65 -3.68
C SER A 64 18.48 2.21 -5.14
N TYR A 65 17.76 1.12 -5.40
CA TYR A 65 17.54 0.60 -6.74
C TYR A 65 16.04 0.56 -7.09
N PRO A 66 15.64 1.07 -8.28
CA PRO A 66 14.29 0.91 -8.79
C PRO A 66 14.04 -0.53 -9.24
N ILE A 67 12.79 -0.96 -9.07
CA ILE A 67 12.27 -2.20 -9.63
C ILE A 67 11.16 -1.80 -10.61
N PHE A 68 11.42 -1.93 -11.92
CA PHE A 68 10.44 -1.53 -12.93
C PHE A 68 9.30 -2.54 -13.03
N HIS A 69 8.09 -2.05 -13.29
CA HIS A 69 6.90 -2.88 -13.48
C HIS A 69 6.97 -3.65 -14.80
N ARG A 70 6.19 -4.73 -14.91
CA ARG A 70 6.12 -5.58 -16.13
C ARG A 70 5.00 -5.23 -17.09
N PHE A 71 4.12 -4.34 -16.67
CA PHE A 71 2.89 -3.97 -17.38
C PHE A 71 3.14 -2.88 -18.41
N THR A 72 4.02 -3.18 -19.35
CA THR A 72 4.36 -2.34 -20.50
C THR A 72 4.94 -3.23 -21.60
N THR A 73 5.28 -2.65 -22.75
CA THR A 73 5.88 -3.40 -23.86
C THR A 73 7.31 -3.84 -23.53
N PHE A 74 7.81 -4.85 -24.22
CA PHE A 74 9.19 -5.31 -24.05
C PHE A 74 10.19 -4.20 -24.39
N GLU A 75 9.93 -3.46 -25.47
CA GLU A 75 10.74 -2.33 -25.93
C GLU A 75 10.85 -1.28 -24.83
N LYS A 76 9.75 -0.99 -24.12
CA LYS A 76 9.76 -0.02 -23.04
C LYS A 76 10.58 -0.49 -21.84
N GLN A 77 10.50 -1.78 -21.48
CA GLN A 77 11.37 -2.31 -20.43
C GLN A 77 12.84 -2.31 -20.86
N MET A 78 13.12 -2.58 -22.13
CA MET A 78 14.46 -2.51 -22.70
C MET A 78 15.02 -1.08 -22.68
N GLU A 79 14.19 -0.06 -22.94
CA GLU A 79 14.58 1.34 -22.75
C GLU A 79 15.02 1.61 -21.32
N TRP A 80 14.25 1.17 -20.31
CA TRP A 80 14.64 1.33 -18.90
C TRP A 80 15.93 0.60 -18.57
N VAL A 81 16.10 -0.63 -19.05
CA VAL A 81 17.32 -1.42 -18.82
C VAL A 81 18.54 -0.74 -19.42
N LYS A 82 18.42 -0.20 -20.64
CA LYS A 82 19.50 0.54 -21.31
C LYS A 82 19.80 1.85 -20.59
N GLU A 83 18.77 2.56 -20.12
CA GLU A 83 18.89 3.81 -19.37
C GLU A 83 19.57 3.61 -18.00
N PHE A 84 19.22 2.54 -17.27
CA PHE A 84 19.63 2.29 -15.89
C PHE A 84 20.52 1.04 -15.74
N LYS A 85 21.39 0.78 -16.72
CA LYS A 85 22.26 -0.40 -16.80
C LYS A 85 22.90 -0.74 -15.44
N ASN A 86 22.77 -2.00 -15.02
CA ASN A 86 23.22 -2.57 -13.73
C ASN A 86 22.68 -1.87 -12.47
N SER A 87 21.76 -0.92 -12.64
CA SER A 87 21.21 -0.04 -11.62
C SER A 87 19.69 -0.14 -11.51
N CYS A 88 19.10 -1.18 -12.09
CA CYS A 88 17.68 -1.48 -11.96
C CYS A 88 17.39 -2.98 -11.96
N TYR A 89 16.24 -3.33 -11.42
CA TYR A 89 15.62 -4.64 -11.56
C TYR A 89 14.38 -4.53 -12.43
N VAL A 90 13.95 -5.63 -13.02
CA VAL A 90 12.74 -5.70 -13.83
C VAL A 90 11.77 -6.73 -13.28
N SER A 91 10.50 -6.37 -13.21
CA SER A 91 9.46 -7.32 -12.78
C SER A 91 9.16 -8.34 -13.85
N VAL A 92 8.89 -9.58 -13.45
CA VAL A 92 8.47 -10.69 -14.31
C VAL A 92 7.35 -11.49 -13.62
N GLY A 93 6.48 -12.11 -14.39
CA GLY A 93 5.53 -13.11 -13.91
C GLY A 93 5.86 -14.51 -14.42
N PHE A 94 4.97 -15.48 -14.17
CA PHE A 94 5.22 -16.89 -14.48
C PHE A 94 5.50 -17.22 -15.95
N LYS A 95 5.14 -16.34 -16.88
CA LYS A 95 5.29 -16.55 -18.33
C LYS A 95 6.42 -15.73 -18.95
N ASP A 96 7.13 -14.95 -18.15
CA ASP A 96 8.10 -13.96 -18.65
C ASP A 96 9.55 -14.45 -18.50
N PHE A 97 9.79 -15.78 -18.56
CA PHE A 97 11.13 -16.34 -18.38
C PHE A 97 12.12 -15.82 -19.44
N GLU A 98 11.84 -16.07 -20.72
CA GLU A 98 12.69 -15.66 -21.84
C GLU A 98 12.92 -14.15 -21.84
N LYS A 99 11.83 -13.40 -21.67
CA LYS A 99 11.84 -11.93 -21.53
C LYS A 99 12.75 -11.47 -20.39
N GLY A 100 12.67 -12.12 -19.23
CA GLY A 100 13.49 -11.82 -18.07
C GLY A 100 14.98 -12.06 -18.32
N ILE A 101 15.33 -13.17 -18.98
CA ILE A 101 16.71 -13.47 -19.37
C ILE A 101 17.24 -12.41 -20.33
N GLU A 102 16.46 -12.03 -21.34
CA GLU A 102 16.89 -11.03 -22.32
C GLU A 102 17.12 -9.66 -21.68
N LEU A 103 16.24 -9.23 -20.76
CA LEU A 103 16.43 -7.99 -20.00
C LEU A 103 17.70 -8.03 -19.13
N VAL A 104 17.99 -9.17 -18.48
CA VAL A 104 19.21 -9.34 -17.69
C VAL A 104 20.45 -9.30 -18.59
N ASP A 105 20.44 -9.98 -19.73
CA ASP A 105 21.56 -9.99 -20.69
C ASP A 105 21.87 -8.59 -21.24
N ASN A 106 20.86 -7.73 -21.30
CA ASN A 106 21.01 -6.35 -21.75
C ASN A 106 21.35 -5.35 -20.62
N GLY A 107 21.49 -5.83 -19.38
CA GLY A 107 22.02 -5.05 -18.26
C GLY A 107 21.05 -4.80 -17.12
N ALA A 108 19.91 -5.47 -17.03
CA ALA A 108 19.16 -5.50 -15.78
C ALA A 108 20.00 -6.26 -14.73
N ARG A 109 20.09 -5.73 -13.51
CA ARG A 109 20.84 -6.40 -12.43
C ARG A 109 20.24 -7.76 -12.05
N GLY A 110 18.93 -7.88 -12.22
CA GLY A 110 18.18 -9.05 -11.84
C GLY A 110 16.70 -8.89 -12.12
N VAL A 111 15.93 -9.90 -11.73
CA VAL A 111 14.49 -9.92 -11.89
C VAL A 111 13.79 -9.85 -10.54
N CYS A 112 12.61 -9.24 -10.52
CA CYS A 112 11.64 -9.34 -9.43
C CYS A 112 10.47 -10.20 -9.90
N ILE A 113 10.43 -11.46 -9.50
CA ILE A 113 9.28 -12.33 -9.77
C ILE A 113 8.16 -11.90 -8.81
N ASP A 114 7.18 -11.17 -9.34
CA ASP A 114 6.12 -10.55 -8.55
C ASP A 114 4.77 -11.14 -8.91
N VAL A 115 4.25 -11.95 -8.00
CA VAL A 115 2.98 -12.66 -8.12
C VAL A 115 2.20 -12.56 -6.80
N ALA A 116 0.87 -12.60 -6.88
CA ALA A 116 0.01 -12.46 -5.70
C ALA A 116 0.29 -13.54 -4.62
N HIS A 117 0.53 -14.78 -5.06
CA HIS A 117 0.88 -15.89 -4.18
C HIS A 117 2.18 -16.57 -4.66
N GLY A 118 3.30 -16.19 -4.04
CA GLY A 118 4.62 -16.71 -4.37
C GLY A 118 4.93 -18.09 -3.80
N HIS A 119 4.22 -18.55 -2.76
CA HIS A 119 4.48 -19.87 -2.17
C HIS A 119 3.78 -20.99 -2.93
N CYS A 120 4.22 -21.22 -4.18
CA CYS A 120 3.69 -22.26 -5.07
C CYS A 120 4.82 -22.95 -5.85
N GLU A 121 4.54 -24.13 -6.38
CA GLU A 121 5.51 -24.94 -7.14
C GLU A 121 6.03 -24.20 -8.38
N THR A 122 5.14 -23.54 -9.13
CA THR A 122 5.51 -22.75 -10.32
C THR A 122 6.53 -21.67 -10.00
N MET A 123 6.39 -20.99 -8.86
CA MET A 123 7.36 -19.99 -8.41
C MET A 123 8.74 -20.61 -8.16
N GLN A 124 8.78 -21.74 -7.46
CA GLN A 124 10.04 -22.42 -7.15
C GLN A 124 10.74 -22.94 -8.41
N HIS A 125 9.97 -23.49 -9.36
CA HIS A 125 10.51 -23.90 -10.65
C HIS A 125 11.09 -22.73 -11.42
N LEU A 126 10.36 -21.62 -11.52
CA LEU A 126 10.82 -20.44 -12.24
C LEU A 126 12.11 -19.85 -11.64
N ILE A 127 12.20 -19.78 -10.30
CA ILE A 127 13.44 -19.33 -9.62
C ILE A 127 14.62 -20.25 -9.99
N LYS A 128 14.41 -21.57 -9.97
CA LYS A 128 15.44 -22.55 -10.33
C LYS A 128 15.86 -22.43 -11.79
N GLU A 129 14.91 -22.19 -12.70
CA GLU A 129 15.19 -21.97 -14.13
C GLU A 129 16.03 -20.72 -14.35
N PHE A 130 15.65 -19.59 -13.75
CA PHE A 130 16.44 -18.36 -13.80
C PHE A 130 17.84 -18.57 -13.24
N ARG A 131 17.96 -19.20 -12.06
CA ARG A 131 19.26 -19.50 -11.44
C ARG A 131 20.12 -20.41 -12.30
N LYS A 132 19.52 -21.41 -12.96
CA LYS A 132 20.23 -22.33 -13.87
C LYS A 132 20.72 -21.60 -15.12
N ALA A 133 19.89 -20.73 -15.69
CA ALA A 133 20.23 -19.99 -16.91
C ALA A 133 21.28 -18.90 -16.65
N ARG A 134 21.20 -18.21 -15.51
CA ARG A 134 22.13 -17.15 -15.10
C ARG A 134 22.47 -17.28 -13.61
N PRO A 135 23.54 -18.03 -13.26
CA PRO A 135 23.92 -18.25 -11.86
C PRO A 135 24.24 -16.97 -11.09
N ASP A 136 24.68 -15.92 -11.77
CA ASP A 136 25.10 -14.67 -11.14
C ASP A 136 24.00 -13.63 -10.99
N MET A 137 22.90 -13.73 -11.75
CA MET A 137 21.81 -12.75 -11.69
C MET A 137 21.18 -12.69 -10.29
N GLU A 138 20.62 -11.55 -9.95
CA GLU A 138 19.90 -11.38 -8.69
C GLU A 138 18.41 -11.71 -8.87
N ILE A 139 17.83 -12.45 -7.93
CA ILE A 139 16.41 -12.85 -7.96
C ILE A 139 15.69 -12.33 -6.72
N ILE A 140 14.80 -11.37 -6.89
CA ILE A 140 13.83 -10.96 -5.88
C ILE A 140 12.54 -11.76 -6.13
N ALA A 141 11.98 -12.37 -5.10
CA ALA A 141 10.83 -13.26 -5.24
C ALA A 141 9.73 -12.92 -4.22
N GLY A 142 8.47 -12.81 -4.68
CA GLY A 142 7.34 -12.64 -3.78
C GLY A 142 5.98 -12.69 -4.48
N ASN A 143 4.88 -12.53 -3.76
CA ASN A 143 4.82 -12.26 -2.31
C ASN A 143 4.56 -13.50 -1.46
N VAL A 144 5.13 -13.52 -0.26
CA VAL A 144 4.84 -14.51 0.79
C VAL A 144 4.50 -13.80 2.11
N CYS A 145 3.91 -14.51 3.06
CA CYS A 145 3.65 -13.98 4.40
C CYS A 145 3.92 -14.98 5.53
N THR A 146 4.55 -16.13 5.22
CA THR A 146 4.84 -17.22 6.16
C THR A 146 6.33 -17.58 6.14
N GLN A 147 6.84 -18.10 7.26
CA GLN A 147 8.23 -18.59 7.35
C GLN A 147 8.54 -19.67 6.31
N MET A 148 7.62 -20.60 6.10
CA MET A 148 7.79 -21.69 5.13
C MET A 148 7.83 -21.15 3.69
N GLY A 149 6.92 -20.24 3.33
CA GLY A 149 6.94 -19.62 2.01
C GLY A 149 8.24 -18.88 1.75
N TYR A 150 8.73 -18.13 2.72
CA TYR A 150 10.04 -17.50 2.63
C TYR A 150 11.18 -18.52 2.45
N GLN A 151 11.23 -19.55 3.30
CA GLN A 151 12.27 -20.59 3.26
C GLN A 151 12.31 -21.30 1.91
N ASP A 152 11.15 -21.64 1.36
CA ASP A 152 11.05 -22.37 0.09
C ASP A 152 11.54 -21.52 -1.10
N LEU A 153 11.24 -20.21 -1.11
CA LEU A 153 11.78 -19.31 -2.12
C LEU A 153 13.29 -19.14 -2.02
N VAL A 154 13.81 -19.05 -0.79
CA VAL A 154 15.26 -19.01 -0.54
C VAL A 154 15.93 -20.29 -1.01
N ASN A 155 15.38 -21.46 -0.67
CA ASN A 155 15.88 -22.76 -1.08
C ASN A 155 15.84 -22.94 -2.61
N ALA A 156 14.84 -22.36 -3.28
CA ALA A 156 14.76 -22.37 -4.73
C ALA A 156 15.86 -21.50 -5.38
N GLY A 157 16.40 -20.51 -4.66
CA GLY A 157 17.51 -19.67 -5.11
C GLY A 157 17.26 -18.17 -5.09
N ALA A 158 16.22 -17.68 -4.39
CA ALA A 158 15.96 -16.25 -4.26
C ALA A 158 17.06 -15.52 -3.47
N ASP A 159 17.51 -14.36 -3.96
CA ASP A 159 18.48 -13.47 -3.32
C ASP A 159 17.85 -12.44 -2.39
N ALA A 160 16.54 -12.21 -2.52
CA ALA A 160 15.71 -11.46 -1.59
C ALA A 160 14.26 -11.94 -1.68
N VAL A 161 13.49 -11.77 -0.60
CA VAL A 161 12.08 -12.16 -0.58
C VAL A 161 11.19 -11.00 -0.20
N LYS A 162 10.14 -10.77 -0.99
CA LYS A 162 9.13 -9.73 -0.77
C LYS A 162 8.00 -10.28 0.11
N VAL A 163 7.74 -9.63 1.25
CA VAL A 163 6.83 -10.10 2.29
C VAL A 163 5.63 -9.16 2.41
N GLY A 164 4.43 -9.70 2.16
CA GLY A 164 3.15 -8.99 2.36
C GLY A 164 1.98 -9.48 1.51
N VAL A 165 0.80 -9.68 2.12
CA VAL A 165 -0.48 -10.06 1.47
C VAL A 165 -1.63 -9.36 2.23
N GLY A 166 -2.42 -8.43 1.65
CA GLY A 166 -3.24 -7.42 2.38
C GLY A 166 -4.80 -7.39 2.19
N GLY A 167 -5.53 -6.62 3.05
CA GLY A 167 -6.96 -6.16 2.95
C GLY A 167 -7.63 -5.66 4.29
N GLY A 168 -8.72 -4.85 4.27
CA GLY A 168 -9.52 -4.31 5.43
C GLY A 168 -11.07 -4.55 5.34
N CYS A 169 -11.88 -4.47 6.43
CA CYS A 169 -13.23 -5.14 6.53
C CYS A 169 -14.31 -4.51 7.48
N PHE A 170 -15.58 -5.01 7.52
CA PHE A 170 -16.73 -4.53 8.36
C PHE A 170 -17.29 -5.52 9.40
N ALA A 171 -17.90 -5.12 10.52
CA ALA A 171 -18.52 -6.07 11.46
C ALA A 171 -19.79 -6.77 10.92
N LYS A 172 -20.06 -7.99 11.41
CA LYS A 172 -21.16 -8.87 10.96
C LYS A 172 -22.55 -8.22 10.82
N ASN A 173 -22.97 -7.40 11.80
CA ASN A 173 -24.31 -6.82 11.83
C ASN A 173 -24.40 -5.46 11.10
N THR A 174 -23.47 -5.17 10.19
CA THR A 174 -23.52 -3.94 9.41
C THR A 174 -24.64 -4.06 8.39
N ARG A 175 -25.64 -3.18 8.43
CA ARG A 175 -26.74 -3.19 7.45
C ARG A 175 -26.22 -2.66 6.12
N VAL A 176 -26.50 -3.38 5.05
CA VAL A 176 -26.24 -2.93 3.69
C VAL A 176 -27.58 -2.61 3.04
N THR A 177 -27.66 -1.42 2.43
CA THR A 177 -28.88 -0.98 1.76
C THR A 177 -29.06 -1.76 0.46
N MET A 178 -30.23 -2.38 0.33
CA MET A 178 -30.67 -3.16 -0.83
C MET A 178 -31.67 -2.33 -1.64
N ARG A 179 -32.17 -2.87 -2.77
CA ARG A 179 -33.17 -2.19 -3.62
C ARG A 179 -34.40 -1.66 -2.90
N ASN A 180 -34.96 -2.43 -1.95
CA ASN A 180 -36.18 -2.06 -1.23
C ASN A 180 -36.11 -2.45 0.27
N SER A 181 -34.91 -2.69 0.80
CA SER A 181 -34.73 -3.22 2.16
C SER A 181 -33.30 -3.01 2.65
N PHE A 182 -32.95 -3.61 3.79
CA PHE A 182 -31.58 -3.79 4.21
C PHE A 182 -31.34 -5.26 4.60
N LYS A 183 -30.12 -5.74 4.40
CA LYS A 183 -29.64 -7.02 4.96
C LYS A 183 -28.42 -6.77 5.83
N ASN A 184 -28.20 -7.56 6.88
CA ASN A 184 -26.89 -7.51 7.53
C ASN A 184 -25.83 -8.05 6.57
N ILE A 185 -24.62 -7.53 6.63
CA ILE A 185 -23.53 -7.90 5.71
C ILE A 185 -23.19 -9.39 5.80
N ASN A 186 -23.40 -10.02 6.96
CA ASN A 186 -23.27 -11.46 7.13
C ASN A 186 -24.43 -12.29 6.55
N GLU A 187 -25.52 -11.67 6.10
CA GLU A 187 -26.73 -12.29 5.54
C GLU A 187 -26.88 -12.04 4.03
N ILE A 188 -26.08 -11.15 3.46
CA ILE A 188 -26.04 -10.90 2.01
C ILE A 188 -25.63 -12.17 1.29
N GLU A 189 -26.05 -12.38 0.05
CA GLU A 189 -25.62 -13.50 -0.78
C GLU A 189 -25.09 -12.99 -2.12
N ILE A 190 -24.26 -13.81 -2.78
CA ILE A 190 -23.80 -13.49 -4.13
C ILE A 190 -25.03 -13.40 -5.05
N GLY A 191 -25.12 -12.32 -5.81
CA GLY A 191 -26.26 -12.00 -6.68
C GLY A 191 -27.28 -11.04 -6.06
N ASP A 192 -27.23 -10.79 -4.74
CA ASP A 192 -28.04 -9.75 -4.11
C ASP A 192 -27.74 -8.37 -4.73
N GLU A 193 -28.73 -7.51 -4.87
CA GLU A 193 -28.54 -6.14 -5.37
C GLU A 193 -28.42 -5.14 -4.22
N VAL A 194 -27.27 -4.47 -4.13
CA VAL A 194 -26.98 -3.46 -3.11
C VAL A 194 -26.88 -2.07 -3.74
N ARG A 195 -27.24 -1.05 -2.96
CA ARG A 195 -27.20 0.36 -3.38
C ARG A 195 -25.76 0.86 -3.37
N THR A 196 -25.37 1.61 -4.40
CA THR A 196 -24.01 2.17 -4.59
C THR A 196 -24.01 3.69 -4.41
N LYS A 197 -22.83 4.33 -4.41
CA LYS A 197 -22.75 5.80 -4.21
C LYS A 197 -23.54 6.62 -5.23
N ASN A 198 -23.69 6.09 -6.46
CA ASN A 198 -24.36 6.80 -7.55
C ASN A 198 -25.89 6.61 -7.52
N GLN A 199 -26.42 6.13 -6.39
CA GLN A 199 -27.84 5.76 -6.22
C GLN A 199 -28.33 4.69 -7.19
N GLN A 200 -27.40 3.94 -7.80
CA GLN A 200 -27.69 2.78 -8.63
C GLN A 200 -27.62 1.51 -7.78
N TYR A 201 -28.10 0.42 -8.37
CA TYR A 201 -28.06 -0.91 -7.76
C TYR A 201 -27.11 -1.79 -8.54
N ALA A 202 -26.22 -2.45 -7.82
CA ALA A 202 -25.23 -3.34 -8.39
C ALA A 202 -25.27 -4.69 -7.67
N LYS A 203 -24.96 -5.75 -8.42
CA LYS A 203 -24.97 -7.11 -7.89
C LYS A 203 -23.76 -7.32 -6.99
N VAL A 204 -23.99 -8.01 -5.89
CA VAL A 204 -22.94 -8.53 -5.02
C VAL A 204 -22.26 -9.66 -5.77
N LEU A 205 -20.98 -9.49 -6.09
CA LEU A 205 -20.16 -10.45 -6.80
C LEU A 205 -19.54 -11.46 -5.83
N ASN A 206 -19.29 -11.04 -4.59
CA ASN A 206 -18.61 -11.85 -3.58
C ASN A 206 -19.02 -11.43 -2.16
N LYS A 207 -18.99 -12.36 -1.21
CA LYS A 207 -19.17 -12.12 0.24
C LYS A 207 -18.25 -13.02 1.03
N GLN A 208 -17.54 -12.45 2.01
CA GLN A 208 -16.62 -13.22 2.85
C GLN A 208 -16.72 -12.91 4.33
N CYS A 209 -16.48 -13.92 5.16
CA CYS A 209 -16.24 -13.78 6.59
C CYS A 209 -14.73 -13.77 6.82
N MET A 210 -14.23 -12.66 7.35
CA MET A 210 -12.82 -12.30 7.49
C MET A 210 -12.28 -12.62 8.89
N GLY A 211 -13.04 -13.42 9.65
CA GLY A 211 -12.72 -13.81 11.03
C GLY A 211 -12.82 -12.66 12.03
N SER A 212 -12.40 -12.92 13.26
CA SER A 212 -12.53 -11.98 14.37
C SER A 212 -11.43 -10.90 14.35
N GLN A 213 -11.79 -9.68 13.96
CA GLN A 213 -10.89 -8.53 13.89
C GLN A 213 -11.29 -7.44 14.89
N ARG A 214 -10.32 -6.56 15.25
CA ARG A 214 -10.59 -5.38 16.06
C ARG A 214 -11.42 -4.41 15.24
N VAL A 215 -12.53 -3.94 15.83
CA VAL A 215 -13.42 -2.99 15.19
C VAL A 215 -13.66 -1.78 16.09
N VAL A 216 -13.92 -0.66 15.44
CA VAL A 216 -14.35 0.57 16.07
C VAL A 216 -15.80 0.85 15.67
N LYS A 217 -16.57 1.40 16.59
CA LYS A 217 -17.92 1.90 16.36
C LYS A 217 -17.82 3.39 16.08
N LEU A 218 -18.01 3.74 14.82
CA LEU A 218 -18.19 5.09 14.35
C LEU A 218 -19.64 5.52 14.61
N VAL A 219 -19.85 6.62 15.32
CA VAL A 219 -21.18 7.21 15.54
C VAL A 219 -21.24 8.55 14.81
N PHE A 220 -22.31 8.73 14.04
CA PHE A 220 -22.55 9.92 13.23
C PHE A 220 -24.03 10.31 13.29
N LYS A 221 -24.35 11.54 12.89
CA LYS A 221 -25.70 12.09 12.97
C LYS A 221 -26.08 12.92 11.75
N ASN A 222 -27.36 12.95 11.43
CA ASN A 222 -27.97 13.94 10.55
C ASN A 222 -29.13 14.61 11.31
N GLY A 223 -28.98 15.88 11.69
CA GLY A 223 -29.90 16.56 12.60
C GLY A 223 -30.01 15.84 13.95
N CYS A 224 -31.22 15.39 14.29
CA CYS A 224 -31.49 14.64 15.54
C CYS A 224 -31.33 13.12 15.40
N VAL A 225 -31.07 12.60 14.20
CA VAL A 225 -30.96 11.17 13.92
C VAL A 225 -29.51 10.72 14.09
N TYR A 226 -29.28 9.68 14.88
CA TYR A 226 -27.97 9.07 15.09
C TYR A 226 -27.89 7.70 14.42
N ASP A 227 -26.79 7.45 13.73
CA ASP A 227 -26.45 6.16 13.15
C ASP A 227 -25.04 5.73 13.58
N LYS A 228 -24.73 4.46 13.31
CA LYS A 228 -23.43 3.88 13.66
C LYS A 228 -22.95 2.88 12.61
N VAL A 229 -21.65 2.86 12.37
CA VAL A 229 -20.96 1.85 11.56
C VAL A 229 -19.91 1.19 12.43
N ILE A 230 -19.83 -0.14 12.40
CA ILE A 230 -18.80 -0.88 13.12
C ILE A 230 -17.86 -1.50 12.09
N CYS A 231 -16.61 -1.05 12.04
CA CYS A 231 -15.66 -1.39 10.98
C CYS A 231 -14.22 -1.45 11.49
N THR A 232 -13.29 -1.96 10.68
CA THR A 232 -11.85 -1.87 10.97
C THR A 232 -11.35 -0.43 10.79
N GLY A 233 -10.31 -0.03 11.53
CA GLY A 233 -9.82 1.35 11.53
C GLY A 233 -9.24 1.85 10.19
N ASN A 234 -8.98 0.94 9.26
CA ASN A 234 -8.50 1.23 7.90
C ASN A 234 -9.64 1.22 6.85
N HIS A 235 -10.89 1.05 7.26
CA HIS A 235 -12.03 1.06 6.36
C HIS A 235 -12.24 2.47 5.77
N ARG A 236 -12.57 2.59 4.47
CA ARG A 236 -12.69 3.90 3.82
C ARG A 236 -14.15 4.35 3.75
N PHE A 237 -14.36 5.62 4.04
CA PHE A 237 -15.67 6.27 3.92
C PHE A 237 -15.62 7.32 2.84
N TYR A 238 -16.71 7.45 2.09
CA TYR A 238 -16.90 8.60 1.22
C TYR A 238 -17.20 9.81 2.09
N ILE A 239 -16.39 10.85 1.94
CA ILE A 239 -16.52 12.09 2.69
C ILE A 239 -16.67 13.27 1.75
N TYR A 240 -17.30 14.32 2.25
CA TYR A 240 -17.27 15.66 1.67
C TYR A 240 -16.35 16.53 2.52
N ASN A 241 -15.27 17.03 1.91
CA ASN A 241 -14.36 17.96 2.54
C ASN A 241 -14.80 19.39 2.26
N PHE A 242 -15.34 20.07 3.27
CA PHE A 242 -15.84 21.45 3.09
C PHE A 242 -14.73 22.50 3.10
N ALA A 243 -13.53 22.18 3.59
CA ALA A 243 -12.39 23.09 3.48
C ALA A 243 -11.88 23.23 2.03
N HIS A 244 -12.18 22.24 1.18
CA HIS A 244 -11.65 22.16 -0.18
C HIS A 244 -12.71 21.89 -1.26
N GLY A 245 -13.97 21.67 -0.89
CA GLY A 245 -15.10 21.56 -1.81
C GLY A 245 -15.16 20.28 -2.65
N PHE A 246 -14.57 19.16 -2.20
CA PHE A 246 -14.52 17.92 -2.97
C PHE A 246 -14.99 16.69 -2.18
N TYR A 247 -15.27 15.61 -2.91
CA TYR A 247 -15.66 14.32 -2.36
C TYR A 247 -14.56 13.27 -2.57
N ASP A 248 -14.26 12.46 -1.55
CA ASP A 248 -13.22 11.43 -1.66
C ASP A 248 -13.43 10.25 -0.69
N PHE A 249 -12.81 9.10 -1.00
CA PHE A 249 -12.77 7.93 -0.12
C PHE A 249 -11.54 7.96 0.78
N VAL A 250 -11.74 8.31 2.04
CA VAL A 250 -10.66 8.46 3.00
C VAL A 250 -10.72 7.34 4.04
N PRO A 251 -9.59 6.68 4.36
CA PRO A 251 -9.52 5.72 5.47
C PRO A 251 -9.98 6.36 6.77
N LEU A 252 -10.74 5.65 7.60
CA LEU A 252 -11.26 6.14 8.88
C LEU A 252 -10.15 6.74 9.77
N SER A 253 -8.96 6.15 9.75
CA SER A 253 -7.78 6.64 10.47
C SER A 253 -7.25 8.01 10.01
N GLU A 254 -7.63 8.46 8.81
CA GLU A 254 -7.16 9.65 8.11
C GLU A 254 -8.24 10.74 7.97
N ILE A 255 -9.50 10.48 8.35
CA ILE A 255 -10.56 11.46 8.25
C ILE A 255 -10.40 12.54 9.33
N ASP A 256 -10.20 13.79 8.89
CA ASP A 256 -10.35 14.96 9.76
C ASP A 256 -11.83 15.34 9.88
N PHE A 257 -12.50 14.79 10.88
CA PHE A 257 -13.92 15.02 11.13
C PHE A 257 -14.29 16.47 11.46
N LYS A 258 -13.31 17.34 11.73
CA LYS A 258 -13.55 18.79 11.86
C LYS A 258 -13.68 19.48 10.50
N LYS A 259 -13.27 18.83 9.41
CA LYS A 259 -13.24 19.40 8.05
C LYS A 259 -14.01 18.56 7.03
N CYS A 260 -14.48 17.40 7.45
CA CYS A 260 -15.09 16.41 6.59
C CYS A 260 -16.42 15.94 7.18
N LYS A 261 -17.44 15.82 6.34
CA LYS A 261 -18.71 15.14 6.65
C LYS A 261 -18.75 13.80 5.94
N LEU A 262 -19.34 12.78 6.56
CA LEU A 262 -19.58 11.49 5.91
C LEU A 262 -20.71 11.64 4.91
N VAL A 263 -20.59 11.01 3.75
CA VAL A 263 -21.59 11.11 2.68
C VAL A 263 -22.49 9.90 2.73
N GLY A 264 -23.79 10.16 2.78
CA GLY A 264 -24.87 9.20 2.79
C GLY A 264 -25.31 8.74 1.42
N ASP A 265 -26.26 7.83 1.41
CA ASP A 265 -26.82 7.19 0.21
C ASP A 265 -27.67 8.10 -0.68
N ASP A 266 -28.13 9.23 -0.14
CA ASP A 266 -28.87 10.29 -0.82
C ASP A 266 -28.05 11.59 -0.89
N SER A 267 -26.73 11.48 -0.78
CA SER A 267 -25.81 12.63 -0.66
C SER A 267 -25.99 13.44 0.63
N THR A 268 -26.75 12.94 1.61
CA THR A 268 -26.84 13.53 2.94
C THR A 268 -25.46 13.61 3.57
N LEU A 269 -25.16 14.74 4.21
CA LEU A 269 -23.91 14.94 4.92
C LEU A 269 -24.10 14.67 6.42
N TYR A 270 -23.58 13.54 6.87
CA TYR A 270 -23.58 13.15 8.26
C TYR A 270 -22.42 13.78 9.03
N GLU A 271 -22.74 14.34 10.20
CA GLU A 271 -21.79 14.86 11.15
C GLU A 271 -21.24 13.74 12.02
N PHE A 272 -19.92 13.67 12.12
CA PHE A 272 -19.28 12.76 13.05
C PHE A 272 -19.55 13.18 14.49
N VAL A 273 -19.84 12.19 15.34
CA VAL A 273 -20.08 12.39 16.77
C VAL A 273 -18.89 11.86 17.56
N LYS A 274 -18.55 10.59 17.39
CA LYS A 274 -17.45 9.92 18.10
C LYS A 274 -17.06 8.59 17.47
N THR A 275 -15.84 8.15 17.76
CA THR A 275 -15.40 6.78 17.50
C THR A 275 -15.14 6.11 18.84
N GLU A 276 -15.71 4.92 19.06
CA GLU A 276 -15.51 4.12 20.27
C GLU A 276 -14.91 2.77 19.90
N TYR A 277 -14.00 2.24 20.72
CA TYR A 277 -13.61 0.85 20.56
C TYR A 277 -14.83 -0.05 20.81
N TYR A 278 -15.11 -0.97 19.87
CA TYR A 278 -16.29 -1.83 19.94
C TYR A 278 -15.97 -3.26 20.38
N GLY A 279 -14.72 -3.69 20.25
CA GLY A 279 -14.31 -5.05 20.59
C GLY A 279 -13.63 -5.78 19.44
N ARG A 280 -13.52 -7.11 19.57
CA ARG A 280 -13.22 -8.01 18.45
C ARG A 280 -14.49 -8.74 18.06
N VAL A 281 -14.85 -8.67 16.78
CA VAL A 281 -16.03 -9.34 16.23
C VAL A 281 -15.68 -9.93 14.88
N ASN A 282 -16.45 -10.93 14.44
CA ASN A 282 -16.34 -11.39 13.07
C ASN A 282 -16.65 -10.24 12.12
N VAL A 283 -15.70 -9.98 11.23
CA VAL A 283 -15.85 -8.99 10.18
C VAL A 283 -16.11 -9.68 8.84
N TYR A 284 -16.77 -8.97 7.95
CA TYR A 284 -17.29 -9.39 6.68
C TYR A 284 -17.02 -8.28 5.69
N ASP A 285 -16.98 -8.65 4.42
CA ASP A 285 -16.91 -7.68 3.35
C ASP A 285 -17.61 -8.25 2.11
N ILE A 286 -18.04 -7.35 1.23
CA ILE A 286 -18.74 -7.68 -0.01
C ILE A 286 -18.10 -6.94 -1.18
N GLU A 287 -18.08 -7.61 -2.33
CA GLU A 287 -17.69 -7.00 -3.59
C GLU A 287 -18.94 -6.73 -4.42
N VAL A 288 -18.98 -5.57 -5.08
CA VAL A 288 -20.16 -5.07 -5.78
C VAL A 288 -19.79 -4.71 -7.22
N ASP A 289 -20.66 -5.06 -8.18
CA ASP A 289 -20.48 -4.82 -9.61
C ASP A 289 -20.74 -3.35 -10.00
N ASP A 290 -19.96 -2.44 -9.42
CA ASP A 290 -20.01 -1.00 -9.65
C ASP A 290 -18.59 -0.49 -9.89
N PRO A 291 -18.35 0.44 -10.84
CA PRO A 291 -17.01 0.98 -11.12
C PRO A 291 -16.31 1.61 -9.92
N SER A 292 -17.08 2.14 -8.96
CA SER A 292 -16.55 2.69 -7.72
C SER A 292 -16.36 1.65 -6.62
N HIS A 293 -16.78 0.40 -6.83
CA HIS A 293 -16.77 -0.68 -5.83
C HIS A 293 -17.31 -0.25 -4.46
N SER A 294 -18.24 0.71 -4.45
CA SER A 294 -18.80 1.30 -3.26
C SER A 294 -20.21 0.77 -3.01
N PHE A 295 -20.58 0.72 -1.74
CA PHE A 295 -21.93 0.37 -1.32
C PHE A 295 -22.33 1.20 -0.11
N ILE A 296 -23.61 1.12 0.24
CA ILE A 296 -24.14 1.80 1.42
C ILE A 296 -24.11 0.85 2.61
N ALA A 297 -23.27 1.15 3.58
CA ALA A 297 -23.17 0.44 4.86
C ALA A 297 -23.66 1.34 5.99
N ASN A 298 -24.77 0.95 6.64
CA ASN A 298 -25.47 1.72 7.68
C ASN A 298 -25.61 3.20 7.30
N ASN A 299 -26.17 3.48 6.11
CA ASN A 299 -26.42 4.82 5.58
C ASN A 299 -25.16 5.64 5.23
N CYS A 300 -23.96 5.05 5.26
CA CYS A 300 -22.74 5.68 4.76
C CYS A 300 -22.29 5.02 3.46
N VAL A 301 -21.83 5.83 2.51
CA VAL A 301 -21.11 5.34 1.34
C VAL A 301 -19.69 4.93 1.76
N VAL A 302 -19.29 3.71 1.41
CA VAL A 302 -18.02 3.11 1.88
C VAL A 302 -17.23 2.45 0.74
N HIS A 303 -15.93 2.19 0.97
CA HIS A 303 -15.02 1.59 -0.01
C HIS A 303 -13.91 0.75 0.64
N ASN A 304 -13.40 -0.23 -0.11
CA ASN A 304 -12.37 -1.17 0.33
C ASN A 304 -10.91 -0.61 0.20
N SER A 305 -9.93 -1.22 0.87
CA SER A 305 -8.49 -0.85 0.74
C SER A 305 -7.88 -1.30 -0.60
N ALA A 306 -6.75 -0.72 -1.03
CA ALA A 306 -6.25 -0.89 -2.40
C ALA A 306 -5.79 -2.28 -2.83
N CYS A 307 -5.45 -3.11 -1.86
CA CYS A 307 -5.32 -4.55 -2.02
C CYS A 307 -6.57 -5.17 -1.40
N THR A 308 -7.29 -5.95 -2.20
CA THR A 308 -8.49 -6.67 -1.78
C THR A 308 -8.22 -8.18 -1.69
N THR A 309 -6.98 -8.67 -1.81
CA THR A 309 -6.67 -10.11 -1.73
C THR A 309 -7.21 -10.78 -0.47
N ARG A 310 -7.01 -10.23 0.73
CA ARG A 310 -7.63 -10.78 1.97
C ARG A 310 -9.15 -10.73 1.89
N ILE A 311 -9.70 -9.67 1.30
CA ILE A 311 -11.14 -9.43 1.16
C ILE A 311 -11.78 -10.40 0.16
N VAL A 312 -11.04 -10.77 -0.90
CA VAL A 312 -11.49 -11.59 -2.04
C VAL A 312 -11.16 -13.07 -1.83
N THR A 313 -10.18 -13.42 -1.00
CA THR A 313 -9.72 -14.80 -0.83
C THR A 313 -9.71 -15.28 0.62
N GLY A 314 -9.83 -14.39 1.61
CA GLY A 314 -9.63 -14.70 3.04
C GLY A 314 -8.18 -14.92 3.46
N PHE A 315 -7.22 -14.97 2.51
CA PHE A 315 -5.82 -15.27 2.80
C PHE A 315 -4.98 -14.01 3.03
N GLY A 316 -4.25 -14.00 4.14
CA GLY A 316 -3.20 -13.01 4.44
C GLY A 316 -2.91 -12.90 5.93
N ILE A 317 -1.73 -12.37 6.28
CA ILE A 317 -1.27 -12.20 7.67
C ILE A 317 -0.97 -10.71 7.91
N PRO A 318 -1.49 -10.08 8.99
CA PRO A 318 -1.16 -8.70 9.35
C PRO A 318 0.33 -8.38 9.21
N GLN A 319 0.62 -7.24 8.58
CA GLN A 319 1.92 -7.01 7.95
C GLN A 319 3.10 -7.04 8.94
N PHE A 320 2.93 -6.47 10.14
CA PHE A 320 3.97 -6.51 11.16
C PHE A 320 4.30 -7.95 11.56
N SER A 321 3.29 -8.76 11.86
CA SER A 321 3.50 -10.20 12.15
C SER A 321 4.13 -10.94 10.98
N ALA A 322 3.68 -10.72 9.74
CA ALA A 322 4.26 -11.38 8.56
C ALA A 322 5.77 -11.09 8.45
N VAL A 323 6.17 -9.82 8.60
CA VAL A 323 7.59 -9.42 8.58
C VAL A 323 8.35 -10.01 9.78
N TYR A 324 7.81 -9.86 10.99
CA TYR A 324 8.45 -10.28 12.24
C TYR A 324 8.66 -11.81 12.29
N ASP A 325 7.68 -12.58 11.85
CA ASP A 325 7.73 -14.05 11.85
C ASP A 325 8.72 -14.53 10.79
N VAL A 326 8.67 -13.99 9.57
CA VAL A 326 9.61 -14.32 8.49
C VAL A 326 11.04 -13.92 8.86
N ALA A 327 11.23 -12.82 9.59
CA ALA A 327 12.54 -12.38 10.06
C ALA A 327 13.24 -13.43 10.95
N GLN A 328 12.49 -14.25 11.70
CA GLN A 328 13.08 -15.29 12.56
C GLN A 328 13.84 -16.35 11.75
N ILE A 329 13.31 -16.73 10.59
CA ILE A 329 13.98 -17.67 9.69
C ILE A 329 15.00 -16.95 8.79
N ALA A 330 14.71 -15.72 8.36
CA ALA A 330 15.62 -14.94 7.53
C ALA A 330 16.97 -14.65 8.18
N LYS A 331 16.99 -14.41 9.50
CA LYS A 331 18.24 -14.26 10.27
C LYS A 331 19.15 -15.49 10.14
N LYS A 332 18.58 -16.69 10.02
CA LYS A 332 19.33 -17.95 9.87
C LYS A 332 19.85 -18.14 8.45
N LEU A 333 19.01 -17.85 7.45
CA LEU A 333 19.35 -18.04 6.04
C LEU A 333 20.19 -16.90 5.44
N ARG A 334 20.23 -15.73 6.11
CA ARG A 334 20.93 -14.52 5.67
C ARG A 334 20.49 -14.02 4.30
N VAL A 335 19.19 -14.07 4.04
CA VAL A 335 18.58 -13.55 2.80
C VAL A 335 17.67 -12.38 3.14
N PRO A 336 17.87 -11.18 2.58
CA PRO A 336 17.09 -10.00 2.94
C PRO A 336 15.58 -10.14 2.70
N ILE A 337 14.83 -9.46 3.57
CA ILE A 337 13.38 -9.29 3.45
C ILE A 337 13.08 -7.87 2.96
N ILE A 338 12.20 -7.77 1.97
CA ILE A 338 11.57 -6.52 1.55
C ILE A 338 10.16 -6.51 2.14
N ALA A 339 9.87 -5.61 3.09
CA ALA A 339 8.51 -5.45 3.62
C ALA A 339 7.67 -4.69 2.60
N ASP A 340 6.66 -5.35 2.03
CA ASP A 340 5.88 -4.82 0.91
C ASP A 340 4.44 -4.51 1.31
N GLY A 341 4.14 -3.21 1.37
CA GLY A 341 2.82 -2.69 1.68
C GLY A 341 2.58 -2.40 3.17
N GLY A 342 1.49 -1.68 3.42
CA GLY A 342 1.03 -1.32 4.77
C GLY A 342 1.71 -0.11 5.41
N ILE A 343 2.72 0.49 4.77
CA ILE A 343 3.40 1.71 5.25
C ILE A 343 2.58 2.95 4.89
N VAL A 344 2.14 3.71 5.89
CA VAL A 344 1.40 4.97 5.71
C VAL A 344 2.12 6.19 6.30
N GLU A 345 3.03 5.97 7.26
CA GLU A 345 3.85 7.02 7.86
C GLU A 345 5.28 6.53 8.16
N THR A 346 6.17 7.46 8.55
CA THR A 346 7.57 7.13 8.82
C THR A 346 7.75 6.11 9.95
N ARG A 347 6.87 6.15 10.96
CA ARG A 347 6.83 5.19 12.08
C ARG A 347 6.69 3.75 11.58
N ASP A 348 5.83 3.49 10.61
CA ASP A 348 5.61 2.13 10.10
C ASP A 348 6.89 1.58 9.45
N ALA A 349 7.65 2.44 8.76
CA ALA A 349 8.94 2.05 8.20
C ALA A 349 9.96 1.71 9.30
N VAL A 350 9.99 2.47 10.40
CA VAL A 350 10.83 2.13 11.58
C VAL A 350 10.43 0.77 12.14
N LEU A 351 9.13 0.52 12.31
CA LEU A 351 8.61 -0.74 12.84
C LEU A 351 8.93 -1.93 11.93
N ALA A 352 8.77 -1.77 10.62
CA ALA A 352 9.10 -2.82 9.64
C ALA A 352 10.59 -3.16 9.67
N LEU A 353 11.46 -2.14 9.67
CA LEU A 353 12.91 -2.32 9.74
C LEU A 353 13.35 -2.95 11.07
N ALA A 354 12.78 -2.50 12.19
CA ALA A 354 13.03 -3.07 13.51
C ALA A 354 12.55 -4.53 13.61
N ALA A 355 11.42 -4.86 12.98
CA ALA A 355 10.86 -6.21 12.96
C ALA A 355 11.74 -7.21 12.21
N GLY A 356 12.63 -6.73 11.34
CA GLY A 356 13.60 -7.54 10.63
C GLY A 356 13.62 -7.36 9.10
N ALA A 357 12.82 -6.45 8.55
CA ALA A 357 12.95 -6.08 7.15
C ALA A 357 14.28 -5.38 6.91
N CYS A 358 14.92 -5.64 5.76
CA CYS A 358 16.11 -4.92 5.35
C CYS A 358 15.73 -3.65 4.59
N THR A 359 14.68 -3.70 3.78
CA THR A 359 14.12 -2.58 3.01
C THR A 359 12.60 -2.58 3.08
N VAL A 360 11.98 -1.44 2.77
CA VAL A 360 10.52 -1.30 2.70
C VAL A 360 10.09 -0.83 1.31
N MET A 361 9.13 -1.54 0.74
CA MET A 361 8.51 -1.18 -0.53
C MET A 361 7.21 -0.40 -0.27
N MET A 362 7.08 0.75 -0.92
CA MET A 362 5.96 1.68 -0.69
C MET A 362 5.26 2.03 -2.02
N GLY A 363 3.96 1.77 -2.12
CA GLY A 363 3.14 2.19 -3.27
C GLY A 363 2.50 3.55 -3.01
N GLY A 364 1.55 3.58 -2.07
CA GLY A 364 0.70 4.76 -1.82
C GLY A 364 1.43 6.03 -1.37
N ILE A 365 2.66 5.92 -0.85
CA ILE A 365 3.51 7.07 -0.51
C ILE A 365 4.13 7.67 -1.77
N PHE A 366 4.78 6.84 -2.60
CA PHE A 366 5.44 7.30 -3.82
C PHE A 366 4.44 7.64 -4.94
N SER A 367 3.23 7.07 -4.96
CA SER A 367 2.19 7.47 -5.91
C SER A 367 1.67 8.90 -5.69
N LYS A 368 1.94 9.47 -4.51
CA LYS A 368 1.53 10.83 -4.13
C LYS A 368 2.62 11.87 -4.42
N THR A 369 3.59 11.55 -5.29
CA THR A 369 4.66 12.47 -5.69
C THR A 369 4.52 12.94 -7.13
N PHE A 370 5.09 14.10 -7.44
CA PHE A 370 5.05 14.69 -8.78
C PHE A 370 5.70 13.80 -9.84
N GLU A 371 6.75 13.07 -9.48
CA GLU A 371 7.53 12.19 -10.35
C GLU A 371 6.88 10.81 -10.58
N SER A 372 5.76 10.52 -9.91
CA SER A 372 5.06 9.24 -10.07
C SER A 372 4.61 8.98 -11.50
N ALA A 373 4.56 7.72 -11.90
CA ALA A 373 4.30 7.31 -13.27
C ALA A 373 2.87 7.57 -13.78
N SER A 374 1.92 7.75 -12.88
CA SER A 374 0.51 8.00 -13.23
C SER A 374 0.31 9.26 -14.08
N ASP A 375 -0.76 9.27 -14.85
CA ASP A 375 -1.24 10.50 -15.48
C ASP A 375 -1.72 11.50 -14.41
N LYS A 376 -1.44 12.77 -14.66
CA LYS A 376 -1.72 13.89 -13.77
C LYS A 376 -2.72 14.84 -14.41
N THR A 377 -3.60 15.37 -13.59
CA THR A 377 -4.51 16.46 -13.97
C THR A 377 -4.15 17.68 -13.17
N LEU A 378 -3.74 18.75 -13.85
CA LEU A 378 -3.41 20.04 -13.27
C LEU A 378 -4.66 20.91 -13.32
N LEU A 379 -5.11 21.39 -12.17
CA LEU A 379 -6.13 22.43 -12.05
C LEU A 379 -5.40 23.76 -11.83
N ILE A 380 -5.37 24.59 -12.85
CA ILE A 380 -4.63 25.85 -12.90
C ILE A 380 -5.62 26.99 -12.66
N ASN A 381 -5.45 27.73 -11.57
CA ASN A 381 -6.31 28.87 -11.24
C ASN A 381 -5.60 30.19 -11.56
N GLN A 382 -6.24 31.03 -12.38
CA GLN A 382 -5.81 32.40 -12.67
C GLN A 382 -7.04 33.32 -12.74
N ASN A 383 -7.08 34.37 -11.90
CA ASN A 383 -8.11 35.42 -11.92
C ASN A 383 -9.56 34.88 -12.01
N ASP A 384 -9.94 33.99 -11.09
CA ASP A 384 -11.26 33.32 -11.00
C ASP A 384 -11.61 32.35 -12.16
N ASN A 385 -10.72 32.15 -13.13
CA ASN A 385 -10.83 31.08 -14.13
C ASN A 385 -10.01 29.85 -13.72
N CYS A 386 -10.62 28.68 -13.84
CA CYS A 386 -10.00 27.38 -13.60
C CYS A 386 -9.81 26.64 -14.93
N GLU A 387 -8.55 26.43 -15.33
CA GLU A 387 -8.19 25.61 -16.48
C GLU A 387 -7.77 24.22 -16.02
N THR A 388 -8.09 23.19 -16.81
CA THR A 388 -7.69 21.81 -16.55
C THR A 388 -6.73 21.33 -17.64
N LEU A 389 -5.55 20.85 -17.24
CA LEU A 389 -4.54 20.32 -18.14
C LEU A 389 -4.15 18.89 -17.75
N GLU A 390 -4.27 17.95 -18.67
CA GLU A 390 -3.80 16.58 -18.47
C GLU A 390 -2.36 16.41 -18.95
N ILE A 391 -1.52 15.83 -18.11
CA ILE A 391 -0.11 15.57 -18.38
C ILE A 391 0.20 14.12 -18.00
N LYS A 392 0.93 13.42 -18.87
CA LYS A 392 1.36 12.05 -18.58
C LYS A 392 2.67 12.04 -17.80
N GLY A 393 2.71 11.30 -16.69
CA GLY A 393 3.92 11.05 -15.90
C GLY A 393 4.35 12.22 -15.02
N ASP A 394 5.66 12.53 -15.05
CA ASP A 394 6.29 13.53 -14.18
C ASP A 394 5.91 14.96 -14.57
N VAL A 395 5.44 15.74 -13.60
CA VAL A 395 5.01 17.13 -13.77
C VAL A 395 5.94 18.15 -13.12
N SER A 396 7.05 17.71 -12.52
CA SER A 396 7.94 18.55 -11.71
C SER A 396 8.43 19.79 -12.45
N SER A 397 8.95 19.63 -13.67
CA SER A 397 9.45 20.76 -14.48
C SER A 397 8.33 21.72 -14.92
N LYS A 398 7.11 21.19 -15.18
CA LYS A 398 5.97 22.02 -15.56
C LYS A 398 5.45 22.83 -14.37
N LEU A 399 5.46 22.25 -13.18
CA LEU A 399 5.09 22.95 -11.95
C LEU A 399 6.07 24.08 -11.64
N GLU A 400 7.37 23.87 -11.81
CA GLU A 400 8.38 24.92 -11.65
C GLU A 400 8.14 26.11 -12.60
N GLN A 401 7.76 25.84 -13.85
CA GLN A 401 7.39 26.89 -14.80
C GLN A 401 6.12 27.65 -14.39
N LEU A 402 5.07 26.93 -13.96
CA LEU A 402 3.80 27.53 -13.57
C LEU A 402 3.92 28.34 -12.27
N ASP A 403 4.71 27.86 -11.30
CA ASP A 403 5.02 28.56 -10.06
C ASP A 403 5.81 29.85 -10.32
N ALA A 404 6.82 29.80 -11.21
CA ALA A 404 7.56 31.00 -11.64
C ALA A 404 6.68 32.05 -12.32
N LEU A 405 5.56 31.64 -12.94
CA LEU A 405 4.56 32.51 -13.53
C LEU A 405 3.45 32.95 -12.55
N GLY A 406 3.53 32.54 -11.28
CA GLY A 406 2.61 32.94 -10.21
C GLY A 406 1.26 32.21 -10.20
N TYR A 407 1.12 31.08 -10.93
CA TYR A 407 -0.11 30.30 -10.96
C TYR A 407 -0.29 29.47 -9.70
N LYS A 408 -1.52 29.40 -9.18
CA LYS A 408 -1.89 28.40 -8.17
C LYS A 408 -2.34 27.13 -8.86
N VAL A 409 -1.60 26.04 -8.67
CA VAL A 409 -1.85 24.76 -9.33
C VAL A 409 -2.16 23.69 -8.28
N LYS A 410 -3.27 22.96 -8.48
CA LYS A 410 -3.50 21.68 -7.81
C LYS A 410 -3.19 20.55 -8.77
N VAL A 411 -2.59 19.49 -8.27
CA VAL A 411 -2.22 18.33 -9.08
C VAL A 411 -2.95 17.11 -8.56
N LEU A 412 -3.72 16.47 -9.42
CA LEU A 412 -4.40 15.22 -9.14
C LEU A 412 -3.69 14.07 -9.85
N SER A 413 -3.67 12.90 -9.24
CA SER A 413 -2.98 11.71 -9.73
C SER A 413 -3.82 10.45 -9.49
N LYS A 414 -3.99 9.62 -10.51
CA LYS A 414 -4.65 8.31 -10.36
C LYS A 414 -3.64 7.27 -9.85
N TYR A 415 -3.98 6.58 -8.77
CA TYR A 415 -3.29 5.38 -8.29
C TYR A 415 -4.15 4.15 -8.58
N ARG A 416 -3.51 3.03 -8.95
CA ARG A 416 -4.19 1.74 -9.08
C ARG A 416 -3.34 0.57 -8.62
N GLY A 417 -3.94 -0.39 -7.92
CA GLY A 417 -3.33 -1.67 -7.61
C GLY A 417 -3.18 -2.54 -8.87
N GLN A 418 -2.11 -3.33 -8.95
CA GLN A 418 -1.85 -4.19 -10.12
C GLN A 418 -2.83 -5.36 -10.27
N ALA A 419 -3.64 -5.62 -9.25
CA ALA A 419 -4.72 -6.61 -9.33
C ALA A 419 -6.09 -5.95 -9.58
N SER A 420 -6.16 -4.62 -9.82
CA SER A 420 -7.44 -3.92 -9.97
C SER A 420 -8.15 -4.18 -11.29
N LYS A 421 -9.48 -3.99 -11.29
CA LYS A 421 -10.32 -4.13 -12.50
C LYS A 421 -9.85 -3.18 -13.60
N ASP A 422 -9.61 -1.92 -13.25
CA ASP A 422 -9.05 -0.91 -14.16
C ASP A 422 -7.73 -1.39 -14.79
N PHE A 423 -6.82 -1.91 -13.96
CA PHE A 423 -5.55 -2.41 -14.46
C PHE A 423 -5.76 -3.59 -15.42
N GLN A 424 -6.60 -4.56 -15.04
CA GLN A 424 -6.85 -5.75 -15.85
C GLN A 424 -7.54 -5.41 -17.19
N ASN A 425 -8.50 -4.49 -17.18
CA ASN A 425 -9.16 -4.04 -18.41
C ASN A 425 -8.21 -3.28 -19.32
N ASP A 426 -7.46 -2.32 -18.78
CA ASP A 426 -6.55 -1.50 -19.59
C ASP A 426 -5.40 -2.32 -20.18
N PHE A 427 -4.86 -3.28 -19.42
CA PHE A 427 -3.67 -4.03 -19.84
C PHE A 427 -4.00 -5.37 -20.52
N TYR A 428 -4.98 -6.12 -20.01
CA TYR A 428 -5.36 -7.43 -20.57
C TYR A 428 -6.59 -7.35 -21.50
N GLY A 429 -7.19 -6.16 -21.68
CA GLY A 429 -8.37 -5.93 -22.52
C GLY A 429 -9.69 -6.42 -21.90
N THR A 430 -9.62 -7.24 -20.85
CA THR A 430 -10.77 -7.74 -20.10
C THR A 430 -10.32 -8.34 -18.78
N VAL A 431 -11.21 -8.38 -17.78
CA VAL A 431 -11.03 -9.27 -16.63
C VAL A 431 -11.07 -10.71 -17.12
N LYS A 432 -10.02 -11.48 -16.82
CA LYS A 432 -9.94 -12.86 -17.29
C LYS A 432 -11.14 -13.66 -16.79
N LYS A 433 -11.87 -14.31 -17.71
CA LYS A 433 -13.08 -15.09 -17.40
C LYS A 433 -12.78 -16.11 -16.28
N GLY A 434 -13.58 -16.08 -15.22
CA GLY A 434 -13.40 -16.94 -14.04
C GLY A 434 -12.40 -16.43 -13.00
N THR A 435 -11.92 -15.20 -13.12
CA THR A 435 -11.08 -14.53 -12.10
C THR A 435 -11.80 -13.29 -11.55
N VAL A 436 -11.40 -12.88 -10.35
CA VAL A 436 -11.95 -11.71 -9.66
C VAL A 436 -10.79 -10.73 -9.40
N PRO A 437 -10.96 -9.42 -9.67
CA PRO A 437 -9.93 -8.43 -9.38
C PRO A 437 -9.62 -8.29 -7.89
N GLU A 438 -8.33 -8.26 -7.53
CA GLU A 438 -7.85 -8.18 -6.14
C GLU A 438 -7.22 -6.82 -5.78
N GLY A 439 -7.59 -5.75 -6.49
CA GLY A 439 -7.12 -4.39 -6.22
C GLY A 439 -8.10 -3.29 -6.63
N ILE A 440 -7.79 -2.04 -6.27
CA ILE A 440 -8.64 -0.86 -6.56
C ILE A 440 -7.86 0.25 -7.28
N SER A 441 -8.58 1.25 -7.80
CA SER A 441 -8.02 2.53 -8.26
C SER A 441 -8.66 3.72 -7.53
N PHE A 442 -7.92 4.81 -7.32
CA PHE A 442 -8.43 6.08 -6.78
C PHE A 442 -7.60 7.27 -7.27
N THR A 443 -8.15 8.48 -7.19
CA THR A 443 -7.45 9.73 -7.54
C THR A 443 -7.18 10.52 -6.27
N ASN A 444 -5.95 11.01 -6.09
CA ASN A 444 -5.58 11.86 -4.96
C ASN A 444 -4.97 13.18 -5.43
N GLU A 445 -5.12 14.22 -4.62
CA GLU A 445 -4.26 15.39 -4.69
C GLU A 445 -2.83 15.04 -4.27
N ILE A 446 -1.85 15.49 -5.06
CA ILE A 446 -0.44 15.27 -4.82
C ILE A 446 0.29 16.59 -4.66
N ASN A 447 1.23 16.64 -3.72
CA ASN A 447 1.90 17.87 -3.34
C ASN A 447 3.33 17.65 -2.82
N LYS A 448 3.94 16.49 -3.12
CA LYS A 448 5.27 16.12 -2.62
C LYS A 448 6.21 15.78 -3.77
N ARG A 449 7.50 16.01 -3.59
CA ARG A 449 8.55 15.43 -4.43
C ARG A 449 9.06 14.12 -3.84
N VAL A 450 9.58 13.23 -4.69
CA VAL A 450 10.23 11.99 -4.24
C VAL A 450 11.36 12.30 -3.26
N GLN A 451 12.16 13.34 -3.53
CA GLN A 451 13.26 13.72 -2.65
C GLN A 451 12.79 14.10 -1.23
N ASP A 452 11.67 14.82 -1.12
CA ASP A 452 11.09 15.23 0.17
C ASP A 452 10.59 14.02 0.96
N VAL A 453 9.95 13.08 0.27
CA VAL A 453 9.52 11.79 0.85
C VAL A 453 10.74 11.04 1.39
N LEU A 454 11.80 10.89 0.59
CA LEU A 454 13.01 10.18 0.99
C LEU A 454 13.70 10.86 2.19
N ASN A 455 13.79 12.19 2.18
CA ASN A 455 14.34 12.97 3.29
C ASN A 455 13.52 12.78 4.58
N GLN A 456 12.18 12.88 4.47
CA GLN A 456 11.26 12.71 5.60
C GLN A 456 11.37 11.31 6.20
N PHE A 457 11.31 10.27 5.36
CA PHE A 457 11.40 8.88 5.81
C PHE A 457 12.78 8.53 6.36
N SER A 458 13.86 9.02 5.73
CA SER A 458 15.22 8.84 6.24
C SER A 458 15.40 9.50 7.61
N GLY A 459 14.91 10.73 7.78
CA GLY A 459 14.92 11.42 9.07
C GLY A 459 14.12 10.68 10.13
N GLY A 460 12.94 10.15 9.76
CA GLY A 460 12.11 9.33 10.64
C GLY A 460 12.81 8.06 11.11
N VAL A 461 13.45 7.32 10.20
CA VAL A 461 14.23 6.12 10.54
C VAL A 461 15.44 6.44 11.40
N LYS A 462 16.21 7.48 11.07
CA LYS A 462 17.34 7.88 11.93
C LYS A 462 16.90 8.31 13.33
N SER A 463 15.76 8.98 13.44
CA SER A 463 15.14 9.29 14.73
C SER A 463 14.78 8.01 15.49
N GLY A 464 14.12 7.05 14.82
CA GLY A 464 13.81 5.73 15.38
C GLY A 464 15.05 4.96 15.84
N LEU A 465 16.12 4.97 15.05
CA LEU A 465 17.42 4.38 15.39
C LEU A 465 17.99 5.01 16.67
N THR A 466 17.92 6.33 16.80
CA THR A 466 18.40 7.05 17.99
C THR A 466 17.61 6.64 19.25
N TYR A 467 16.27 6.60 19.17
CA TYR A 467 15.42 6.12 20.27
C TYR A 467 15.66 4.64 20.62
N GLY A 468 15.99 3.81 19.62
CA GLY A 468 16.37 2.41 19.82
C GLY A 468 17.83 2.22 20.25
N GLY A 469 18.58 3.30 20.49
CA GLY A 469 20.00 3.24 20.85
C GLY A 469 20.85 2.51 19.82
N ALA A 470 20.53 2.65 18.54
CA ALA A 470 21.15 1.94 17.44
C ALA A 470 21.80 2.89 16.43
N MET A 471 23.01 2.54 15.98
CA MET A 471 23.74 3.28 14.94
C MET A 471 23.40 2.81 13.53
N ASN A 472 22.71 1.68 13.38
CA ASN A 472 22.28 1.12 12.10
C ASN A 472 21.08 0.17 12.26
N ILE A 473 20.47 -0.21 11.14
CA ILE A 473 19.26 -1.05 11.10
C ILE A 473 19.50 -2.43 11.76
N LEU A 474 20.66 -3.05 11.57
CA LEU A 474 20.97 -4.35 12.16
C LEU A 474 21.05 -4.27 13.69
N GLU A 475 21.63 -3.21 14.23
CA GLU A 475 21.66 -2.97 15.67
C GLU A 475 20.26 -2.72 16.23
N LEU A 476 19.41 -1.98 15.49
CA LEU A 476 18.01 -1.79 15.86
C LEU A 476 17.28 -3.13 15.96
N GLN A 477 17.43 -4.01 14.96
CA GLN A 477 16.81 -5.33 14.96
C GLN A 477 17.26 -6.25 16.10
N ARG A 478 18.43 -5.97 16.71
CA ARG A 478 18.97 -6.71 17.86
C ARG A 478 18.47 -6.14 19.19
N LYS A 479 18.28 -4.82 19.27
CA LYS A 479 17.88 -4.10 20.49
C LYS A 479 16.38 -3.84 20.59
N ALA A 480 15.65 -3.97 19.49
CA ALA A 480 14.24 -3.64 19.42
C ALA A 480 13.42 -4.52 20.35
N GLU A 481 12.73 -3.88 21.28
CA GLU A 481 11.69 -4.47 22.11
C GLU A 481 10.35 -3.88 21.69
N PHE A 482 9.37 -4.76 21.49
CA PHE A 482 8.03 -4.38 21.06
C PHE A 482 7.03 -4.59 22.20
N VAL A 483 6.08 -3.67 22.30
CA VAL A 483 4.92 -3.80 23.20
C VAL A 483 3.64 -3.75 22.38
N GLU A 484 2.67 -4.59 22.75
CA GLU A 484 1.31 -4.50 22.22
C GLU A 484 0.64 -3.23 22.75
N VAL A 485 0.00 -2.48 21.86
CA VAL A 485 -0.71 -1.24 22.21
C VAL A 485 -2.21 -1.33 21.94
N MET A 486 -2.96 -0.62 22.78
CA MET A 486 -4.39 -0.46 22.64
C MET A 486 -4.71 0.64 21.62
N GLY A 487 -5.92 0.64 21.04
CA GLY A 487 -6.26 1.57 19.95
C GLY A 487 -6.19 3.06 20.34
N ASN A 488 -6.32 3.38 21.63
CA ASN A 488 -6.15 4.74 22.15
C ASN A 488 -4.71 5.24 22.06
N TYR A 489 -3.71 4.36 21.96
CA TYR A 489 -2.31 4.74 21.78
C TYR A 489 -2.11 5.64 20.55
N MET A 490 -2.74 5.31 19.42
CA MET A 490 -2.63 6.13 18.21
C MET A 490 -3.34 7.48 18.37
N TYR A 491 -4.42 7.54 19.14
CA TYR A 491 -5.10 8.80 19.46
C TYR A 491 -4.23 9.66 20.38
N GLU A 492 -3.63 9.05 21.40
CA GLU A 492 -2.70 9.70 22.33
C GLU A 492 -1.47 10.25 21.61
N SER A 493 -0.95 9.50 20.64
CA SER A 493 0.28 9.81 19.88
C SER A 493 0.14 10.97 18.91
N LYS A 494 -1.10 11.34 18.50
CA LYS A 494 -1.32 12.44 17.56
C LYS A 494 -1.26 13.79 18.29
N PRO A 495 -0.72 14.86 17.64
CA PRO A 495 -0.71 16.20 18.22
C PRO A 495 -2.12 16.67 18.59
N ARG A 496 -2.25 17.29 19.77
CA ARG A 496 -3.49 17.89 20.26
C ARG A 496 -3.29 19.41 20.27
N PRO A 497 -3.69 20.14 19.21
CA PRO A 497 -3.77 21.58 19.30
C PRO A 497 -4.85 21.90 20.33
N THR A 498 -4.41 22.39 21.49
CA THR A 498 -5.27 22.93 22.56
C THR A 498 -5.97 24.19 22.09
#